data_AF-A0A0B4GU32-F1
#
_entry.id   AF-A0A0B4GU32-F1
#
_cell.length_a   1.000
_cell.length_b   1.000
_cell.length_c   1.000
_cell.angle_alpha   90.00
_cell.angle_beta   90.00
_cell.angle_gamma   90.00
#
_symmetry.space_group_name_H-M   'P 1'
#
loop_
_entity.id
_entity.type
_entity.pdbx_description
1 polymer ?
#
loop_
_entity_poly.entity_id
_entity_poly.type
_entity_poly.pdbx_seq_one_letter_code
_entity_poly.pdbx_strand_id
1 'polypeptide(L)'
;MVHWADDLGATAVETSQKWYTYAVDNCPRGLTDLYGNELNYDAAVRDEINNQTGLTPVSIRVPRRDNEQLPYKTLIISFLEPTKRPWSLFGTSRLARHIERTNPPRQCENCWDYHTQHACNRQTRCKRCGKTNHASDSCTAPRAVCQLPRTTCRGPCGMPGAAKESP
;
A
#
# COMPACT_ATOMS: atom_id res chain seq x y z
N MET A 1 22.44 -12.28 20.38
CA MET A 1 21.79 -13.15 21.38
C MET A 1 20.73 -12.28 22.08
N VAL A 2 19.44 -12.57 21.86
CA VAL A 2 18.33 -11.61 22.04
C VAL A 2 17.56 -11.95 23.33
N HIS A 3 17.90 -11.30 24.44
CA HIS A 3 17.42 -11.61 25.80
C HIS A 3 16.11 -10.86 26.19
N TRP A 4 15.19 -10.63 25.26
CA TRP A 4 13.96 -9.88 25.55
C TRP A 4 12.68 -10.52 24.98
N ALA A 5 12.78 -11.66 24.31
CA ALA A 5 11.65 -12.30 23.63
C ALA A 5 10.80 -13.20 24.55
N ASP A 6 11.34 -13.64 25.70
CA ASP A 6 10.70 -14.65 26.55
C ASP A 6 9.62 -14.07 27.50
N ASP A 7 9.63 -12.74 27.73
CA ASP A 7 8.75 -12.10 28.73
C ASP A 7 7.30 -11.86 28.25
N LEU A 8 7.01 -12.09 26.96
CA LEU A 8 5.70 -11.73 26.38
C LEU A 8 4.82 -12.92 25.97
N GLY A 9 5.25 -14.18 26.20
CA GLY A 9 4.48 -15.35 25.79
C GLY A 9 4.11 -15.37 24.29
N ALA A 10 4.84 -14.59 23.49
CA ALA A 10 4.58 -14.39 22.08
C ALA A 10 5.42 -15.39 21.28
N THR A 11 4.83 -16.53 20.94
CA THR A 11 5.48 -17.62 20.19
C THR A 11 5.79 -17.25 18.74
N ALA A 12 5.36 -16.08 18.27
CA ALA A 12 5.64 -15.59 16.93
C ALA A 12 5.96 -14.09 16.98
N VAL A 13 7.24 -13.76 16.83
CA VAL A 13 7.64 -12.43 16.41
C VAL A 13 7.33 -12.30 14.92
N GLU A 14 6.25 -11.59 14.57
CA GLU A 14 6.01 -11.15 13.21
C GLU A 14 7.11 -10.15 12.84
N THR A 15 8.21 -10.68 12.30
CA THR A 15 9.28 -9.84 11.76
C THR A 15 8.69 -8.95 10.67
N SER A 16 9.02 -7.67 10.67
CA SER A 16 8.60 -6.73 9.63
C SER A 16 9.14 -7.19 8.26
N GLN A 17 8.38 -8.00 7.53
CA GLN A 17 8.76 -8.46 6.22
C GLN A 17 8.54 -7.32 5.22
N LYS A 18 9.63 -6.77 4.69
CA LYS A 18 9.57 -5.76 3.65
C LYS A 18 9.23 -6.45 2.33
N TRP A 19 8.07 -6.13 1.76
CA TRP A 19 7.67 -6.68 0.47
C TRP A 19 8.20 -5.81 -0.66
N TYR A 20 8.84 -6.43 -1.64
CA TYR A 20 9.30 -5.78 -2.86
C TYR A 20 8.25 -6.02 -3.94
N THR A 21 7.58 -4.95 -4.37
CA THR A 21 6.47 -5.04 -5.33
C THR A 21 6.95 -4.56 -6.70
N TYR A 22 6.68 -5.32 -7.75
CA TYR A 22 7.03 -5.02 -9.13
C TYR A 22 5.77 -5.00 -10.00
N ALA A 23 5.73 -4.10 -10.97
CA ALA A 23 4.73 -4.09 -12.03
C ALA A 23 5.36 -4.53 -13.36
N VAL A 24 4.69 -5.47 -14.02
CA VAL A 24 5.05 -5.94 -15.36
C VAL A 24 3.88 -5.64 -16.28
N ASP A 25 4.09 -4.80 -17.29
CA ASP A 25 3.07 -4.43 -18.26
C ASP A 25 3.19 -5.25 -19.56
N ASN A 26 2.13 -5.22 -20.37
CA ASN A 26 2.02 -5.94 -21.64
C ASN A 26 2.08 -7.48 -21.52
N CYS A 27 1.56 -8.05 -20.43
CA CYS A 27 1.48 -9.50 -20.30
C CYS A 27 0.28 -10.04 -21.10
N PRO A 28 0.44 -11.14 -21.86
CA PRO A 28 -0.68 -11.78 -22.53
C PRO A 28 -1.74 -12.22 -21.51
N ARG A 29 -3.02 -12.11 -21.86
CA ARG A 29 -4.12 -12.36 -20.92
C ARG A 29 -4.31 -13.85 -20.62
N GLY A 30 -4.09 -14.69 -21.62
CA GLY A 30 -4.06 -16.15 -21.52
C GLY A 30 -2.80 -16.70 -22.17
N LEU A 31 -2.44 -17.92 -21.79
CA LEU A 31 -1.35 -18.67 -22.40
C LEU A 31 -1.93 -20.00 -22.89
N THR A 32 -1.65 -20.32 -24.13
CA THR A 32 -2.00 -21.60 -24.72
C THR A 32 -0.72 -22.34 -25.07
N ASP A 33 -0.73 -23.63 -24.80
CA ASP A 33 0.34 -24.53 -25.24
C ASP A 33 0.37 -24.66 -26.78
N LEU A 34 1.44 -25.24 -27.33
CA LEU A 34 1.58 -25.54 -28.77
C LEU A 34 0.41 -26.37 -29.33
N TYR A 35 -0.23 -27.19 -28.49
CA TYR A 35 -1.41 -27.98 -28.86
C TYR A 35 -2.74 -27.23 -28.65
N GLY A 36 -2.71 -25.94 -28.30
CA GLY A 36 -3.92 -25.12 -28.09
C GLY A 36 -4.61 -25.32 -26.73
N ASN A 37 -3.98 -26.07 -25.81
CA ASN A 37 -4.52 -26.27 -24.47
C ASN A 37 -4.28 -25.03 -23.59
N GLU A 38 -5.28 -24.63 -22.80
CA GLU A 38 -5.13 -23.53 -21.86
C GLU A 38 -4.15 -23.91 -20.74
N LEU A 39 -3.09 -23.11 -20.57
CA LEU A 39 -2.12 -23.29 -19.51
C LEU A 39 -2.59 -22.57 -18.24
N ASN A 40 -2.23 -23.14 -17.09
CA ASN A 40 -2.41 -22.43 -15.81
C ASN A 40 -1.48 -21.22 -15.78
N TYR A 41 -2.09 -20.05 -16.01
CA TYR A 41 -1.39 -18.78 -16.12
C TYR A 41 -0.57 -18.45 -14.87
N ASP A 42 -1.12 -18.66 -13.68
CA ASP A 42 -0.41 -18.36 -12.42
C ASP A 42 0.83 -19.25 -12.28
N ALA A 43 0.68 -20.56 -12.51
CA ALA A 43 1.79 -21.50 -12.46
C ALA A 43 2.89 -21.14 -13.46
N ALA A 44 2.53 -20.80 -14.70
CA ALA A 44 3.48 -20.40 -15.73
C ALA A 44 4.23 -19.11 -15.37
N VAL A 45 3.54 -18.12 -14.79
CA VAL A 45 4.18 -16.89 -14.30
C VAL A 45 5.15 -17.20 -13.16
N ARG A 46 4.77 -18.06 -12.21
CA ARG A 46 5.64 -18.43 -11.09
C ARG A 46 6.90 -19.14 -11.55
N ASP A 47 6.76 -20.09 -12.49
CA ASP A 47 7.86 -20.87 -13.04
C ASP A 47 8.86 -19.97 -13.80
N GLU A 48 8.37 -19.13 -14.71
CA GLU A 48 9.17 -18.17 -15.46
C GLU A 48 9.98 -17.23 -14.54
N ILE A 49 9.31 -16.69 -13.51
CA ILE A 49 9.97 -15.83 -12.51
C ILE A 49 11.05 -16.59 -11.75
N ASN A 50 10.76 -17.84 -11.34
CA ASN A 50 11.70 -18.66 -10.61
C ASN A 50 12.93 -18.98 -11.47
N ASN A 51 12.74 -19.32 -12.74
CA ASN A 51 13.83 -19.61 -13.67
C ASN A 51 14.74 -18.40 -13.93
N GLN A 52 14.17 -17.18 -14.04
CA GLN A 52 14.96 -15.98 -14.28
C GLN A 52 15.63 -15.40 -13.03
N THR A 53 14.92 -15.41 -11.90
CA THR A 53 15.32 -14.67 -10.69
C THR A 53 15.78 -15.57 -9.55
N GLY A 54 15.45 -16.86 -9.58
CA GLY A 54 15.63 -17.81 -8.49
C GLY A 54 14.67 -17.60 -7.31
N LEU A 55 13.74 -16.64 -7.41
CA LEU A 55 12.83 -16.26 -6.33
C LEU A 55 11.43 -16.78 -6.59
N THR A 56 10.72 -17.16 -5.53
CA THR A 56 9.30 -17.51 -5.61
C THR A 56 8.45 -16.28 -5.27
N PRO A 57 7.52 -15.87 -6.14
CA PRO A 57 6.64 -14.74 -5.84
C PRO A 57 5.65 -15.15 -4.73
N VAL A 58 5.45 -14.25 -3.77
CA VAL A 58 4.48 -14.45 -2.66
C VAL A 58 3.07 -14.16 -3.13
N SER A 59 2.91 -13.10 -3.93
CA SER A 59 1.61 -12.67 -4.42
C SER A 59 1.72 -12.20 -5.86
N ILE A 60 0.86 -12.75 -6.72
CA ILE A 60 0.66 -12.33 -8.10
C ILE A 60 -0.78 -11.84 -8.19
N ARG A 61 -0.97 -10.61 -8.65
CA ARG A 61 -2.31 -10.04 -8.80
C ARG A 61 -2.39 -9.09 -9.98
N VAL A 62 -3.58 -8.98 -10.55
CA VAL A 62 -3.92 -7.98 -11.55
C VAL A 62 -4.31 -6.68 -10.81
N PRO A 63 -3.90 -5.48 -11.26
CA PRO A 63 -4.31 -4.23 -10.62
C PRO A 63 -5.83 -4.05 -10.70
N ARG A 64 -6.44 -3.41 -9.67
CA ARG A 64 -7.89 -3.16 -9.65
C ARG A 64 -8.40 -2.29 -10.81
N ARG A 65 -7.54 -1.48 -11.42
CA ARG A 65 -7.83 -0.66 -12.61
C ARG A 65 -7.30 -1.33 -13.88
N ASP A 66 -7.53 -2.63 -14.02
CA ASP A 66 -7.23 -3.33 -15.26
C ASP A 66 -8.33 -3.01 -16.27
N ASN A 67 -7.94 -2.82 -17.53
CA ASN A 67 -8.88 -2.62 -18.62
C ASN A 67 -9.10 -3.95 -19.34
N GLU A 68 -10.21 -4.61 -19.06
CA GLU A 68 -10.54 -5.93 -19.62
C GLU A 68 -10.68 -5.92 -21.15
N GLN A 69 -10.85 -4.74 -21.75
CA GLN A 69 -10.92 -4.58 -23.21
C GLN A 69 -9.55 -4.63 -23.90
N LEU A 70 -8.44 -4.53 -23.15
CA LEU A 70 -7.11 -4.63 -23.73
C LEU A 70 -6.70 -6.11 -23.89
N PRO A 71 -6.06 -6.48 -25.01
CA PRO A 71 -5.57 -7.84 -25.21
C PRO A 71 -4.39 -8.19 -24.27
N TYR A 72 -3.83 -7.19 -23.59
CA TYR A 72 -2.73 -7.30 -22.62
C TYR A 72 -3.18 -6.84 -21.23
N LYS A 73 -2.69 -7.53 -20.20
CA LYS A 73 -2.91 -7.19 -18.78
C LYS A 73 -1.61 -6.77 -18.11
N THR A 74 -1.73 -5.98 -17.04
CA THR A 74 -0.60 -5.66 -16.16
C THR A 74 -0.61 -6.60 -14.97
N LEU A 75 0.55 -7.10 -14.56
CA LEU A 75 0.70 -7.91 -13.36
C LEU A 75 1.46 -7.15 -12.29
N ILE A 76 1.01 -7.30 -11.05
CA ILE A 76 1.66 -6.81 -9.85
C ILE A 76 2.18 -8.03 -9.09
N ILE A 77 3.49 -8.17 -9.01
CA ILE A 77 4.16 -9.29 -8.36
C ILE A 77 4.86 -8.79 -7.10
N SER A 78 4.70 -9.50 -5.99
CA SER A 78 5.33 -9.17 -4.71
C SER A 78 6.26 -10.28 -4.24
N PHE A 79 7.47 -9.91 -3.83
CA PHE A 79 8.53 -10.78 -3.34
C PHE A 79 8.94 -10.43 -1.91
N LEU A 80 9.54 -11.39 -1.20
CA LEU A 80 10.20 -11.17 0.09
C LEU A 80 11.59 -10.55 -0.08
N GLU A 81 12.21 -10.77 -1.23
CA GLU A 81 13.57 -10.31 -1.54
C GLU A 81 13.59 -9.49 -2.83
N PRO A 82 14.49 -8.50 -2.94
CA PRO A 82 14.62 -7.71 -4.16
C PRO A 82 15.31 -8.52 -5.27
N THR A 83 14.86 -8.32 -6.51
CA THR A 83 15.48 -8.96 -7.68
C THR A 83 16.74 -8.19 -8.06
N LYS A 84 17.89 -8.88 -8.12
CA LYS A 84 19.18 -8.25 -8.46
C LYS A 84 19.33 -7.90 -9.94
N ARG A 85 18.57 -8.58 -10.80
CA ARG A 85 18.60 -8.43 -12.25
C ARG A 85 17.22 -7.98 -12.75
N PRO A 86 17.16 -7.18 -13.83
CA PRO A 86 15.91 -6.95 -14.51
C PRO A 86 15.38 -8.26 -15.10
N TRP A 87 14.07 -8.42 -15.10
CA TRP A 87 13.37 -9.61 -15.60
C TRP A 87 12.08 -9.18 -16.31
N SER A 88 11.55 -10.06 -17.15
CA SER A 88 10.30 -9.85 -17.90
C SER A 88 9.56 -11.18 -18.02
N LEU A 89 8.25 -11.16 -18.19
CA LEU A 89 7.44 -12.37 -18.38
C LEU A 89 7.27 -12.73 -19.86
N PHE A 90 7.49 -14.01 -20.19
CA PHE A 90 7.17 -14.61 -21.50
C PHE A 90 7.82 -13.93 -22.71
N GLY A 91 8.91 -13.18 -22.53
CA GLY A 91 9.64 -12.46 -23.59
C GLY A 91 8.84 -11.39 -24.37
N THR A 92 7.55 -11.23 -24.09
CA THR A 92 6.61 -10.34 -24.80
C THR A 92 6.16 -9.17 -23.93
N SER A 93 6.24 -9.33 -22.61
CA SER A 93 5.95 -8.28 -21.66
C SER A 93 7.13 -7.31 -21.51
N ARG A 94 6.86 -6.14 -20.94
CA ARG A 94 7.91 -5.18 -20.59
C ARG A 94 8.72 -5.66 -19.39
N LEU A 95 9.85 -5.00 -19.20
CA LEU A 95 10.74 -5.20 -18.07
C LEU A 95 10.06 -4.80 -16.76
N ALA A 96 10.19 -5.63 -15.74
CA ALA A 96 9.58 -5.45 -14.44
C ALA A 96 10.06 -4.16 -13.77
N ARG A 97 9.12 -3.26 -13.46
CA ARG A 97 9.39 -2.00 -12.77
C ARG A 97 9.11 -2.13 -11.29
N HIS A 98 10.11 -1.88 -10.46
CA HIS A 98 9.92 -1.80 -9.01
C HIS A 98 8.97 -0.65 -8.66
N ILE A 99 7.92 -0.96 -7.90
CA ILE A 99 7.00 0.02 -7.34
C ILE A 99 7.46 0.30 -5.91
N GLU A 100 8.16 1.41 -5.74
CA GLU A 100 8.33 1.98 -4.41
C GLU A 100 6.99 2.50 -3.94
N ARG A 101 6.60 2.15 -2.71
CA ARG A 101 5.43 2.76 -2.07
C ARG A 101 5.75 4.24 -1.92
N THR A 102 5.22 5.06 -2.83
CA THR A 102 5.33 6.51 -2.74
C THR A 102 4.90 6.93 -1.35
N ASN A 103 5.74 7.76 -0.72
CA ASN A 103 5.59 8.27 0.63
C ASN A 103 4.12 8.57 0.94
N PRO A 104 3.59 8.20 2.12
CA PRO A 104 2.23 8.54 2.50
C PRO A 104 1.96 10.02 2.20
N PRO A 105 0.75 10.39 1.75
CA PRO A 105 0.42 11.77 1.45
C PRO A 105 0.82 12.63 2.64
N ARG A 106 1.59 13.69 2.40
CA ARG A 106 2.02 14.59 3.47
C ARG A 106 0.77 15.18 4.10
N GLN A 107 0.65 15.05 5.41
CA GLN A 107 -0.42 15.69 6.15
C GLN A 107 -0.15 17.20 6.14
N CYS A 108 -1.15 18.01 5.80
CA CYS A 108 -1.00 19.45 5.79
C CYS A 108 -0.90 19.98 7.23
N GLU A 109 0.10 20.83 7.49
CA GLU A 109 0.31 21.45 8.81
C GLU A 109 -0.78 22.47 9.17
N ASN A 110 -1.52 22.96 8.16
CA ASN A 110 -2.55 23.97 8.34
C ASN A 110 -3.91 23.36 8.73
N CYS A 111 -4.37 22.37 7.97
CA CYS A 111 -5.71 21.79 8.16
C CYS A 111 -5.71 20.34 8.69
N TRP A 112 -4.53 19.72 8.81
CA TRP A 112 -4.32 18.35 9.27
C TRP A 112 -4.97 17.26 8.40
N ASP A 113 -5.28 17.57 7.15
CA ASP A 113 -5.82 16.65 6.15
C ASP A 113 -4.76 16.25 5.11
N TYR A 114 -5.06 15.28 4.25
CA TYR A 114 -4.15 14.71 3.27
C TYR A 114 -4.29 15.38 1.91
N HIS A 115 -3.48 16.40 1.64
CA HIS A 115 -3.40 17.07 0.34
C HIS A 115 -2.03 17.75 0.16
N THR A 116 -1.74 18.24 -1.04
CA THR A 116 -0.54 19.03 -1.30
C THR A 116 -0.58 20.35 -0.54
N GLN A 117 0.49 20.69 0.18
CA GLN A 117 0.56 21.90 1.03
C GLN A 117 0.17 23.19 0.28
N HIS A 118 0.55 23.29 -0.99
CA HIS A 118 0.33 24.46 -1.82
C HIS A 118 -1.13 24.62 -2.30
N ALA A 119 -1.93 23.55 -2.24
CA ALA A 119 -3.36 23.58 -2.58
C ALA A 119 -4.26 23.78 -1.35
N CYS A 120 -3.69 24.10 -0.19
CA CYS A 120 -4.47 24.31 1.03
C CYS A 120 -5.18 25.67 1.01
N ASN A 121 -6.50 25.67 0.83
CA ASN A 121 -7.34 26.86 1.04
C ASN A 121 -8.17 26.80 2.33
N ARG A 122 -7.91 25.81 3.20
CA ARG A 122 -8.66 25.59 4.44
C ARG A 122 -8.12 26.45 5.57
N GLN A 123 -8.98 26.83 6.51
CA GLN A 123 -8.58 27.56 7.71
C GLN A 123 -7.65 26.73 8.61
N THR A 124 -6.72 27.41 9.29
CA THR A 124 -5.80 26.80 10.26
C THR A 124 -6.58 26.16 11.40
N ARG A 125 -6.32 24.87 11.63
CA ARG A 125 -6.92 24.09 12.71
C ARG A 125 -5.90 23.81 13.79
N CYS A 126 -6.33 23.90 15.05
CA CYS A 126 -5.49 23.59 16.19
C CYS A 126 -5.10 22.11 16.22
N LYS A 127 -3.81 21.81 16.41
CA LYS A 127 -3.28 20.44 16.50
C LYS A 127 -3.89 19.62 17.65
N ARG A 128 -4.30 20.29 18.74
CA ARG A 128 -4.77 19.64 19.97
C ARG A 128 -6.26 19.28 19.93
N CYS A 129 -7.08 20.06 19.22
CA CYS A 129 -8.55 19.91 19.26
C CYS A 129 -9.26 20.06 17.91
N GLY A 130 -8.55 20.35 16.82
CA GLY A 130 -9.11 20.47 15.47
C GLY A 130 -9.98 21.71 15.22
N LYS A 131 -10.22 22.57 16.22
CA LYS A 131 -11.00 23.81 16.07
C LYS A 131 -10.19 24.90 15.37
N THR A 132 -10.90 25.76 14.65
CA THR A 132 -10.37 27.01 14.10
C THR A 132 -10.41 28.11 15.18
N ASN A 133 -9.72 29.23 14.97
CA ASN A 133 -9.75 30.43 15.83
C ASN A 133 -8.83 30.45 17.07
N HIS A 134 -7.89 29.51 17.22
CA HIS A 134 -6.79 29.65 18.20
C HIS A 134 -5.57 28.81 17.82
N ALA A 135 -4.39 29.25 18.27
CA ALA A 135 -3.14 28.49 18.16
C ALA A 135 -3.10 27.35 19.20
N SER A 136 -2.28 26.32 18.94
CA SER A 136 -2.12 25.18 19.86
C SER A 136 -1.63 25.56 21.26
N ASP A 137 -0.95 26.69 21.38
CA ASP A 137 -0.42 27.22 22.64
C ASP A 137 -1.54 27.74 23.56
N SER A 138 -2.49 28.49 22.99
CA SER A 138 -3.65 29.04 23.70
C SER A 138 -4.84 28.05 23.78
N CYS A 139 -4.59 26.75 23.63
CA CYS A 139 -5.65 25.75 23.58
C CYS A 139 -6.09 25.31 24.98
N THR A 140 -7.23 25.81 25.44
CA THR A 140 -7.88 25.44 26.72
C THR A 140 -8.59 24.07 26.67
N ALA A 141 -8.59 23.39 25.52
CA ALA A 141 -9.22 22.07 25.42
C ALA A 141 -8.45 21.05 26.28
N PRO A 142 -9.17 20.18 27.05
CA PRO A 142 -8.52 19.07 27.73
C PRO A 142 -7.79 18.21 26.69
N ARG A 143 -6.61 17.70 27.05
CA ARG A 143 -5.80 16.86 26.17
C ARG A 143 -6.66 15.71 25.66
N ALA A 144 -7.10 15.79 24.42
CA ALA A 144 -7.92 14.76 23.82
C ALA A 144 -7.08 13.50 23.67
N VAL A 145 -7.31 12.53 24.54
CA VAL A 145 -6.77 11.18 24.41
C VAL A 145 -7.52 10.53 23.26
N CYS A 146 -6.84 10.25 22.15
CA CYS A 146 -7.40 9.42 21.10
C CYS A 146 -7.72 8.04 21.69
N GLN A 147 -8.98 7.76 21.99
CA GLN A 147 -9.43 6.44 22.42
C GLN A 147 -9.57 5.47 21.23
N LEU A 148 -9.36 5.94 20.00
CA LEU A 148 -9.36 5.13 18.79
C LEU A 148 -7.97 4.51 18.54
N PRO A 149 -7.89 3.26 18.07
CA PRO A 149 -6.63 2.64 17.69
C PRO A 149 -5.93 3.48 16.62
N ARG A 150 -4.59 3.55 16.69
CA ARG A 150 -3.72 4.35 15.80
C ARG A 150 -3.99 4.16 14.31
N THR A 151 -4.58 3.02 13.92
CA THR A 151 -4.94 2.65 12.55
C THR A 151 -6.15 3.42 11.99
N THR A 152 -6.96 4.05 12.85
CA THR A 152 -8.21 4.74 12.46
C THR A 152 -8.14 6.26 12.63
N CYS A 153 -7.08 6.78 13.26
CA CYS A 153 -6.92 8.21 13.53
C CYS A 153 -6.51 9.00 12.28
N ARG A 154 -7.48 9.43 11.48
CA ARG A 154 -7.29 10.44 10.43
C ARG A 154 -7.52 11.84 11.03
N GLY A 155 -6.47 12.45 11.57
CA GLY A 155 -6.47 13.86 12.00
C GLY A 155 -6.62 14.10 13.51
N PRO A 156 -6.58 15.37 13.94
CA PRO A 156 -6.66 15.76 15.34
C PRO A 156 -8.01 15.32 15.93
N CYS A 157 -7.93 14.63 17.07
CA CYS A 157 -9.07 14.11 17.82
C CYS A 157 -10.01 15.24 18.23
N GLY A 158 -11.07 15.39 17.47
CA GLY A 158 -12.14 16.33 17.74
C GLY A 158 -13.28 16.08 16.77
N MET A 159 -14.09 15.05 17.06
CA MET A 159 -15.56 15.13 17.19
C MET A 159 -16.17 13.70 17.25
N PRO A 160 -17.01 13.38 18.26
CA PRO A 160 -18.09 12.42 18.06
C PRO A 160 -19.10 12.98 17.05
N GLY A 161 -19.74 12.08 16.29
CA GLY A 161 -20.50 12.39 15.08
C GLY A 161 -21.53 13.50 15.24
N ALA A 162 -21.59 14.38 14.23
CA ALA A 162 -22.83 15.06 13.91
C ALA A 162 -23.79 14.01 13.33
N ALA A 163 -24.68 13.49 14.19
CA ALA A 163 -25.89 12.83 13.73
C ALA A 163 -26.61 13.81 12.80
N LYS A 164 -26.69 13.46 11.52
CA LYS A 164 -27.65 14.10 10.63
C LYS A 164 -29.01 13.55 10.99
N GLU A 165 -29.74 14.29 11.82
CA GLU A 165 -31.19 14.20 11.85
C GLU A 165 -31.70 14.98 10.63
N SER A 166 -32.54 14.35 9.84
CA SER A 166 -33.29 14.95 8.74
C SER A 166 -34.63 14.19 8.66
N PRO A 167 -35.69 14.89 8.26
CA PRO A 167 -36.93 15.04 9.01
C PRO A 167 -37.78 13.79 9.19
#